data_AF-A0A1J5ALI2-F1
#
_entry.id   AF-A0A1J5ALI2-F1
#
_cell.length_a   1.000
_cell.length_b   1.000
_cell.length_c   1.000
_cell.angle_alpha   90.00
_cell.angle_beta   90.00
_cell.angle_gamma   90.00
#
_symmetry.space_group_name_H-M   'P 1'
#
loop_
_entity.id
_entity.type
_entity.pdbx_description
1 polymer ?
#
loop_
_entity_poly.entity_id
_entity_poly.type
_entity_poly.pdbx_seq_one_letter_code
_entity_poly.pdbx_strand_id
1 'polypeptide(L)'
;MPILEQRCIKCHGGEKTEAGLSLKSYATIMQGGKDGQVVAPGDPASSLLVKLVVEGKMPKRAPHLKQAEVDIITAWVQAGAPNN
;
A
#
# COMPACT_ATOMS: atom_id res chain seq x y z
N MET A 1 -3.81 9.36 -0.73
CA MET A 1 -4.86 8.32 -0.89
C MET A 1 -5.43 7.98 0.49
N PRO A 2 -6.70 8.34 0.78
CA PRO A 2 -7.27 8.24 2.13
C PRO A 2 -7.23 6.85 2.76
N ILE A 3 -7.37 5.77 1.95
CA ILE A 3 -7.32 4.39 2.47
C ILE A 3 -5.95 4.05 3.07
N LEU A 4 -4.85 4.50 2.47
CA LEU A 4 -3.51 4.24 3.02
C LEU A 4 -3.31 4.97 4.35
N GLU A 5 -3.77 6.21 4.42
CA GLU A 5 -3.72 7.03 5.63
C GLU A 5 -4.52 6.39 6.76
N GLN A 6 -5.71 5.86 6.49
CA GLN A 6 -6.55 5.29 7.54
C GLN A 6 -6.17 3.87 7.94
N ARG A 7 -5.65 3.07 7.00
CA ARG A 7 -5.49 1.61 7.19
C ARG A 7 -4.03 1.18 7.35
N CYS A 8 -3.05 1.99 6.93
CA CYS A 8 -1.67 1.53 6.79
C CYS A 8 -0.65 2.28 7.66
N ILE A 9 -0.83 3.60 7.90
CA ILE A 9 0.22 4.43 8.52
C ILE A 9 0.55 4.06 9.96
N LYS A 10 -0.35 3.38 10.68
CA LYS A 10 -0.11 2.93 12.06
C LYS A 10 1.15 2.06 12.18
N CYS A 11 1.44 1.25 11.15
CA CYS A 11 2.64 0.40 11.09
C CYS A 11 3.64 0.86 10.02
N HIS A 12 3.17 1.59 8.99
CA HIS A 12 3.96 2.02 7.84
C HIS A 12 3.97 3.54 7.69
N GLY A 13 4.03 4.33 8.77
CA GLY A 13 4.04 5.79 8.66
C GLY A 13 4.57 6.56 9.87
N GLY A 14 5.06 5.88 10.91
CA GLY A 14 5.73 6.48 12.06
C GLY A 14 7.26 6.57 11.88
N GLU A 15 7.96 7.02 12.92
CA GLU A 15 9.44 7.08 12.92
C GLU A 15 10.09 5.70 12.75
N LYS A 16 9.44 4.65 13.28
CA LYS A 16 9.79 3.26 13.03
C LYS A 16 8.71 2.62 12.17
N THR A 17 9.09 2.15 10.99
CA THR A 17 8.19 1.49 10.06
C THR A 17 8.50 0.01 9.93
N GLU A 18 7.44 -0.80 9.84
CA GLU A 18 7.57 -2.21 9.48
C GLU A 18 8.14 -2.32 8.06
N ALA A 19 9.09 -3.23 7.86
CA ALA A 19 9.84 -3.43 6.61
C ALA A 19 10.55 -2.17 6.06
N GLY A 20 10.76 -1.12 6.88
CA GLY A 20 11.32 0.15 6.40
C GLY A 20 10.43 0.88 5.39
N LEU A 21 9.15 0.49 5.26
CA LEU A 21 8.21 1.05 4.29
C LEU A 21 7.41 2.18 4.90
N SER A 22 7.45 3.36 4.27
CA SER A 22 6.55 4.47 4.59
C SER A 22 5.48 4.64 3.52
N LEU A 23 4.21 4.59 3.94
CA LEU A 23 3.01 4.85 3.17
C LEU A 23 2.37 6.20 3.53
N LYS A 24 3.13 7.08 4.20
CA LYS A 24 2.66 8.40 4.67
C LYS A 24 2.61 9.45 3.57
N SER A 25 3.44 9.32 2.53
CA SER A 25 3.48 10.28 1.43
C SER A 25 3.70 9.57 0.10
N TYR A 26 3.24 10.19 -0.98
CA TYR A 26 3.42 9.68 -2.33
C TYR A 26 4.89 9.32 -2.63
N ALA A 27 5.81 10.24 -2.32
CA ALA A 27 7.24 10.04 -2.54
C ALA A 27 7.77 8.80 -1.81
N THR A 28 7.36 8.58 -0.56
CA THR A 28 7.82 7.42 0.22
C THR A 28 7.17 6.11 -0.22
N ILE A 29 5.91 6.15 -0.68
CA ILE A 29 5.24 4.99 -1.28
C ILE A 29 5.99 4.53 -2.53
N MET A 30 6.36 5.47 -3.40
CA MET A 30 7.08 5.17 -4.65
C MET A 30 8.53 4.76 -4.43
N GLN A 31 9.17 5.25 -3.34
CA GLN A 31 10.50 4.80 -2.94
C GLN A 31 10.49 3.32 -2.50
N GLY A 32 9.41 2.84 -1.88
CA GLY A 32 9.30 1.47 -1.40
C GLY A 32 9.90 1.25 -0.02
N GLY A 33 10.18 -0.01 0.31
CA GLY A 33 10.74 -0.45 1.59
C GLY A 33 12.08 -1.15 1.43
N LYS A 34 12.50 -1.89 2.46
CA LYS A 34 13.76 -2.66 2.47
C LYS A 34 13.85 -3.68 1.34
N ASP A 35 12.70 -4.25 0.95
CA ASP A 35 12.59 -5.26 -0.10
C ASP A 35 12.38 -4.64 -1.49
N GLY A 36 12.52 -3.32 -1.61
CA GLY A 36 12.36 -2.57 -2.85
C GLY A 36 10.95 -2.00 -3.04
N GLN A 37 10.60 -1.78 -4.31
CA GLN A 37 9.37 -1.13 -4.72
C GLN A 37 8.14 -1.97 -4.34
N VAL A 38 7.14 -1.33 -3.73
CA VAL A 38 5.91 -2.02 -3.29
C VAL A 38 4.70 -1.73 -4.16
N VAL A 39 4.76 -0.67 -4.97
CA VAL A 39 3.74 -0.29 -5.96
C VAL A 39 4.42 -0.19 -7.31
N ALA A 40 3.97 -0.99 -8.28
CA ALA A 40 4.33 -0.88 -9.69
C ALA A 40 3.20 -0.12 -10.42
N PRO A 41 3.38 1.17 -10.74
CA PRO A 41 2.36 1.99 -11.38
C PRO A 41 1.89 1.37 -12.71
N GLY A 42 0.57 1.20 -12.86
CA GLY A 42 -0.05 0.61 -14.05
C GLY A 42 -0.08 -0.93 -14.05
N ASP A 43 0.60 -1.58 -13.10
CA ASP A 43 0.66 -3.04 -13.00
C ASP A 43 0.33 -3.53 -11.57
N PRO A 44 -0.97 -3.76 -11.28
CA PRO A 44 -1.39 -4.33 -10.01
C PRO A 44 -0.85 -5.74 -9.77
N ALA A 45 -0.63 -6.54 -10.82
CA ALA A 45 -0.18 -7.92 -10.68
C ALA A 45 1.27 -8.00 -10.18
N SER A 46 2.11 -7.07 -10.62
CA SER A 46 3.50 -6.93 -10.15
C SER A 46 3.63 -6.11 -8.86
N SER A 47 2.54 -5.53 -8.35
CA SER A 47 2.55 -4.69 -7.15
C SER A 47 2.45 -5.51 -5.86
N LEU A 48 3.51 -5.52 -5.06
CA LEU A 48 3.53 -6.23 -3.77
C LEU A 48 2.42 -5.76 -2.82
N LEU A 49 2.12 -4.45 -2.81
CA LEU A 49 1.03 -3.88 -2.02
C LEU A 49 -0.30 -4.58 -2.35
N VAL A 50 -0.63 -4.68 -3.64
CA VAL A 50 -1.87 -5.29 -4.14
C VAL A 50 -1.92 -6.77 -3.76
N LYS A 51 -0.83 -7.50 -4.03
CA LYS A 51 -0.72 -8.92 -3.68
C LYS A 51 -1.02 -9.17 -2.19
N LEU A 52 -0.41 -8.39 -1.30
CA LEU A 52 -0.57 -8.60 0.15
C LEU A 52 -1.97 -8.27 0.67
N VAL A 53 -2.65 -7.27 0.10
CA VAL A 53 -4.01 -6.94 0.52
C VAL A 53 -5.05 -7.91 -0.05
N VAL A 54 -4.86 -8.40 -1.28
CA VAL A 54 -5.70 -9.43 -1.90
C VAL A 54 -5.59 -10.76 -1.16
N GLU A 55 -4.37 -11.15 -0.77
CA GLU A 55 -4.13 -12.37 0.02
C GLU A 55 -4.57 -12.23 1.49
N GLY A 56 -5.09 -11.06 1.91
CA GLY A 56 -5.48 -10.80 3.30
C GLY A 56 -4.31 -10.83 4.29
N LYS A 57 -3.07 -10.65 3.82
CA LYS A 57 -1.87 -10.62 4.68
C LYS A 57 -1.65 -9.24 5.31
N MET A 58 -2.21 -8.20 4.71
CA MET A 58 -2.20 -6.84 5.23
C MET A 58 -3.62 -6.27 5.34
N PRO A 59 -3.92 -5.55 6.44
CA PRO A 59 -3.06 -5.29 7.60
C PRO A 59 -2.82 -6.53 8.48
N LYS A 60 -1.59 -6.71 8.99
CA LYS A 60 -1.22 -7.89 9.80
C LYS A 60 -1.77 -7.89 11.23
N ARG A 61 -2.00 -6.69 11.80
CA ARG A 61 -2.41 -6.48 13.21
C ARG A 61 -3.73 -5.70 13.33
N ALA A 62 -4.53 -5.67 12.27
CA ALA A 62 -5.85 -5.04 12.23
C ALA A 62 -6.78 -5.87 11.32
N PRO A 63 -8.11 -5.66 11.37
CA PRO A 63 -9.03 -6.36 10.47
C PRO A 63 -8.63 -6.19 9.01
N HIS A 64 -8.82 -7.25 8.23
CA HIS A 64 -8.56 -7.22 6.79
C HIS A 64 -9.34 -6.10 6.11
N LEU A 65 -8.83 -5.66 4.97
CA LEU A 65 -9.56 -4.72 4.13
C LEU A 65 -10.86 -5.37 3.64
N LYS A 66 -11.92 -4.55 3.54
CA LYS A 66 -13.13 -4.95 2.82
C LYS A 66 -12.80 -5.09 1.34
N GLN A 67 -13.54 -5.94 0.62
CA GLN A 67 -13.32 -6.12 -0.83
C GLN A 67 -13.31 -4.77 -1.58
N ALA A 68 -14.25 -3.88 -1.27
CA ALA A 68 -14.29 -2.54 -1.87
C ALA A 68 -13.03 -1.69 -1.60
N GLU A 69 -12.40 -1.83 -0.42
CA GLU A 69 -11.13 -1.15 -0.13
C GLU A 69 -9.97 -1.72 -0.96
N VAL A 70 -9.94 -3.06 -1.12
CA VAL A 70 -8.96 -3.76 -1.98
C VAL A 70 -9.13 -3.34 -3.43
N ASP A 71 -10.37 -3.25 -3.92
CA ASP A 71 -10.68 -2.87 -5.30
C ASP A 71 -10.23 -1.43 -5.57
N ILE A 72 -10.42 -0.51 -4.62
CA ILE A 72 -9.95 0.89 -4.74
C ILE A 72 -8.42 0.95 -4.81
N ILE A 73 -7.71 0.20 -3.96
CA ILE A 73 -6.23 0.16 -4.00
C ILE A 73 -5.75 -0.40 -5.34
N THR A 74 -6.38 -1.49 -5.80
CA THR A 74 -6.04 -2.15 -7.07
C THR A 74 -6.27 -1.20 -8.25
N ALA A 75 -7.42 -0.51 -8.28
CA ALA A 75 -7.75 0.46 -9.31
C ALA A 75 -6.81 1.67 -9.30
N TRP A 76 -6.43 2.16 -8.11
CA TRP A 76 -5.45 3.24 -7.99
C TRP A 76 -4.09 2.85 -8.59
N VAL A 77 -3.60 1.63 -8.30
CA VAL A 77 -2.37 1.13 -8.93
C VAL A 77 -2.55 0.99 -10.45
N GLN A 78 -3.66 0.42 -10.91
CA GLN A 78 -3.97 0.24 -12.33
C GLN A 78 -3.98 1.58 -13.10
N ALA A 79 -4.44 2.65 -12.45
CA ALA A 79 -4.48 4.00 -13.00
C ALA A 79 -3.10 4.69 -13.05
N GLY A 80 -2.01 3.98 -12.76
CA GLY A 80 -0.66 4.55 -12.72
C GLY A 80 -0.30 5.16 -11.37
N ALA A 81 -1.01 4.78 -10.30
CA ALA A 81 -0.79 5.28 -8.95
C ALA A 81 -0.68 6.82 -8.92
N PRO A 82 -1.68 7.59 -9.39
CA PRO A 82 -1.55 9.04 -9.46
C PRO A 82 -1.44 9.69 -8.08
N ASN A 83 -0.77 10.86 -8.04
CA ASN A 83 -0.62 11.72 -6.86
C ASN A 83 -1.57 12.93 -6.96
N ASN A 84 -2.84 12.70 -6.69
CA ASN A 84 -3.93 13.65 -6.85
C ASN A 84 -4.87 13.67 -5.64
#